data_AF-A0AAW1K2W6-F1
#
_entry.id   AF-A0AAW1K2W6-F1
#
_cell.length_a   1.000
_cell.length_b   1.000
_cell.length_c   1.000
_cell.angle_alpha   90.00
_cell.angle_beta   90.00
_cell.angle_gamma   90.00
#
_symmetry.space_group_name_H-M   'P 1'
#
loop_
_entity.id
_entity.type
_entity.pdbx_description
1 polymer ?
#
loop_
_entity_poly.entity_id
_entity_poly.type
_entity_poly.pdbx_seq_one_letter_code
_entity_poly.pdbx_strand_id
1 'polypeptide(L)'
;MAIKRFTSIERKFARDQNFKQQYVNFMEEYQALGHMTAIDESEQNNFKQQYVNFMEEYQALGHMTAIDESEQNESLYHLPHYAVFKDTSATTKMGVVSSKPDDGLSLNSVLQTGPVIQDDIFSIMLRFRTHLIVSTADITKMYRCI
;
A
#
# COMPACT_ATOMS: atom_id res chain seq x y z
N MET A 1 15.11 -2.46 1.15
CA MET A 1 14.61 -1.69 2.32
C MET A 1 14.39 -2.48 3.64
N ALA A 2 13.66 -3.60 3.69
CA ALA A 2 13.34 -4.31 4.96
C ALA A 2 14.57 -4.88 5.69
N ILE A 3 15.48 -5.54 4.98
CA ILE A 3 16.73 -6.09 5.55
C ILE A 3 17.62 -4.97 6.14
N LYS A 4 17.67 -3.79 5.50
CA LYS A 4 18.41 -2.62 6.02
C LYS A 4 17.80 -2.12 7.35
N ARG A 5 16.46 -2.11 7.46
CA ARG A 5 15.77 -1.75 8.71
C ARG A 5 16.00 -2.80 9.79
N PHE A 6 15.87 -4.08 9.45
CA PHE A 6 16.15 -5.20 10.35
C PHE A 6 17.58 -5.15 10.90
N THR A 7 18.58 -5.04 10.04
CA THR A 7 20.00 -4.94 10.45
C THR A 7 20.33 -3.67 11.23
N SER A 8 19.59 -2.58 11.03
CA SER A 8 19.73 -1.35 11.84
C SER A 8 19.18 -1.55 13.25
N ILE A 9 18.02 -2.21 13.36
CA ILE A 9 17.40 -2.56 14.64
C ILE A 9 18.28 -3.53 15.42
N GLU A 10 18.80 -4.58 14.78
CA GLU A 10 19.77 -5.53 15.37
C GLU A 10 20.99 -4.82 15.97
N ARG A 11 21.58 -3.87 15.22
CA ARG A 11 22.69 -3.05 15.71
C ARG A 11 22.30 -2.20 16.91
N LYS A 12 21.07 -1.70 16.97
CA LYS A 12 20.57 -0.91 18.11
C LYS A 12 20.36 -1.79 19.34
N PHE A 13 19.84 -3.00 19.18
CA PHE A 13 19.71 -3.98 20.26
C PHE A 13 21.04 -4.43 20.83
N ALA A 14 22.08 -4.56 20.00
CA ALA A 14 23.42 -4.87 20.46
C ALA A 14 24.04 -3.74 21.31
N ARG A 15 23.71 -2.48 21.01
CA ARG A 15 24.23 -1.30 21.71
C ARG A 15 23.50 -1.00 23.02
N ASP A 16 22.19 -1.24 23.06
CA ASP A 16 21.33 -0.90 24.20
C ASP A 16 20.42 -2.08 24.54
N GLN A 17 20.78 -2.80 25.60
CA GLN A 17 20.01 -3.94 26.10
C GLN A 17 18.68 -3.53 26.73
N ASN A 18 18.58 -2.33 27.30
CA ASN A 18 17.32 -1.85 27.87
C ASN A 18 16.31 -1.58 26.74
N PHE A 19 16.75 -0.90 25.67
CA PHE A 19 15.93 -0.70 24.48
C PHE A 19 15.49 -2.03 23.85
N LYS A 20 16.38 -3.03 23.78
CA LYS A 20 16.01 -4.38 23.32
C LYS A 20 14.90 -4.98 24.18
N GLN A 21 15.01 -4.92 25.50
CA GLN A 21 14.01 -5.48 26.40
C GLN A 21 12.65 -4.78 26.25
N GLN A 22 12.64 -3.44 26.16
CA GLN A 22 11.41 -2.69 25.91
C GLN A 22 10.75 -3.07 24.58
N TYR A 23 11.55 -3.25 23.53
CA TYR A 23 11.04 -3.68 22.23
C TYR A 23 10.44 -5.09 22.29
N VAL A 24 11.13 -6.05 22.93
CA VAL A 24 10.61 -7.42 23.08
C VAL A 24 9.30 -7.43 23.85
N ASN A 25 9.24 -6.75 25.01
CA ASN A 25 8.01 -6.65 25.80
C ASN A 25 6.85 -6.05 24.98
N PHE A 26 7.13 -5.00 24.20
CA PHE A 26 6.14 -4.42 23.30
C PHE A 26 5.67 -5.41 22.24
N MET A 27 6.58 -6.16 21.60
CA MET A 27 6.19 -7.13 20.57
C MET A 27 5.36 -8.29 21.14
N GLU A 28 5.66 -8.73 22.36
CA GLU A 28 4.88 -9.73 23.09
C GLU A 28 3.47 -9.21 23.41
N GLU A 29 3.36 -7.98 23.93
CA GLU A 29 2.06 -7.33 24.18
C GLU A 29 1.26 -7.15 22.88
N TYR A 30 1.91 -6.67 21.82
CA TYR A 30 1.29 -6.44 20.52
C TYR A 30 0.75 -7.73 19.91
N GLN A 31 1.48 -8.85 20.06
CA GLN A 31 1.02 -10.17 19.68
C GLN A 31 -0.12 -10.66 20.58
N ALA A 32 -0.04 -10.48 21.90
CA ALA A 32 -1.06 -10.89 22.85
C ALA A 32 -2.40 -10.16 22.64
N LEU A 33 -2.36 -8.91 22.19
CA LEU A 33 -3.53 -8.11 21.78
C LEU A 33 -4.11 -8.53 20.41
N GLY A 34 -3.48 -9.49 19.72
CA GLY A 34 -3.93 -9.98 18.42
C GLY A 34 -3.62 -9.03 17.25
N HIS A 35 -2.72 -8.05 17.44
CA HIS A 35 -2.32 -7.14 16.36
C HIS A 35 -1.26 -7.73 15.42
N MET A 36 -0.66 -8.86 15.80
CA MET A 36 0.30 -9.60 15.00
C MET A 36 0.13 -11.09 15.28
N THR A 37 0.07 -11.91 14.23
CA THR A 37 0.05 -13.37 14.32
C THR A 37 1.06 -13.96 13.35
N ALA A 38 1.59 -15.13 13.70
CA ALA A 38 2.34 -15.91 12.73
C ALA A 38 1.38 -16.44 11.68
N ILE A 39 1.72 -16.24 10.42
CA ILE A 39 0.98 -16.79 9.28
C ILE A 39 1.49 -18.19 8.98
N ASP A 40 0.57 -19.13 8.78
CA ASP A 40 0.93 -20.48 8.36
C ASP A 40 1.12 -20.57 6.83
N GLU A 41 1.63 -21.71 6.34
CA GLU A 41 1.85 -21.92 4.90
C GLU A 41 0.54 -21.88 4.08
N SER A 42 -0.58 -22.27 4.69
CA SER A 42 -1.88 -22.26 4.02
C SER A 42 -2.38 -20.83 3.80
N GLU A 43 -2.22 -19.96 4.78
CA GLU A 43 -2.52 -18.53 4.70
C GLU A 43 -1.60 -17.83 3.72
N GLN A 44 -0.29 -18.15 3.72
CA GLN A 44 0.66 -17.62 2.74
C GLN A 44 0.24 -17.96 1.30
N ASN A 45 -0.15 -19.21 1.05
CA ASN A 45 -0.65 -19.63 -0.25
C ASN A 45 -1.94 -18.90 -0.64
N ASN A 46 -2.84 -18.70 0.32
CA ASN A 46 -4.06 -17.92 0.11
C ASN A 46 -3.77 -16.45 -0.25
N PHE A 47 -2.86 -15.78 0.45
CA PHE A 47 -2.45 -14.41 0.14
C PHE A 47 -1.79 -14.30 -1.24
N LYS A 48 -0.95 -15.28 -1.59
CA LYS A 48 -0.36 -15.36 -2.94
C LYS A 48 -1.44 -15.48 -4.01
N GLN A 49 -2.44 -16.34 -3.80
CA GLN A 49 -3.54 -16.50 -4.76
C GLN A 49 -4.37 -15.22 -4.91
N GLN A 50 -4.72 -14.56 -3.81
CA GLN A 50 -5.43 -13.29 -3.84
C GLN A 50 -4.66 -12.21 -4.62
N TYR A 51 -3.35 -12.16 -4.43
CA TYR A 51 -2.48 -11.25 -5.16
C TYR A 51 -2.45 -11.54 -6.67
N VAL A 52 -2.30 -12.80 -7.06
CA VAL A 52 -2.35 -13.21 -8.47
C VAL A 52 -3.68 -12.82 -9.11
N ASN A 53 -4.80 -13.17 -8.46
CA ASN A 53 -6.13 -12.85 -8.96
C ASN A 53 -6.34 -11.33 -9.16
N PHE A 54 -5.85 -10.51 -8.23
CA PHE A 54 -5.91 -9.05 -8.36
C PHE A 54 -5.10 -8.54 -9.54
N MET A 55 -3.89 -9.09 -9.76
CA MET A 55 -3.08 -8.72 -10.91
C MET A 55 -3.76 -9.14 -12.21
N GLU A 56 -4.29 -10.36 -12.29
CA GLU A 56 -5.05 -10.80 -13.47
C GLU A 56 -6.26 -9.90 -13.75
N GLU A 57 -7.05 -9.55 -12.73
CA GLU A 57 -8.17 -8.60 -12.87
C GLU A 57 -7.67 -7.23 -13.36
N TYR A 58 -6.59 -6.72 -12.78
CA TYR A 58 -6.02 -5.41 -13.14
C TYR A 58 -5.56 -5.37 -14.60
N GLN A 59 -4.97 -6.47 -15.11
CA GLN A 59 -4.60 -6.62 -16.52
C GLN A 59 -5.82 -6.80 -17.41
N ALA A 60 -6.80 -7.62 -17.01
CA ALA A 60 -8.03 -7.85 -17.79
C ALA A 60 -8.87 -6.58 -17.97
N LEU A 61 -8.84 -5.68 -16.97
CA LEU A 61 -9.44 -4.35 -17.05
C LEU A 61 -8.64 -3.35 -17.88
N GLY A 62 -7.48 -3.76 -18.43
CA GLY A 62 -6.62 -2.91 -19.25
C GLY A 62 -5.81 -1.88 -18.45
N HIS A 63 -5.70 -2.02 -17.12
CA HIS A 63 -4.97 -1.08 -16.27
C HIS A 63 -3.46 -1.36 -16.19
N MET A 64 -3.00 -2.50 -16.71
CA MET A 64 -1.58 -2.79 -16.93
C MET A 64 -1.39 -3.75 -18.11
N THR A 65 -0.20 -3.73 -18.69
CA THR A 65 0.20 -4.64 -19.78
C THR A 65 1.54 -5.28 -19.46
N ALA A 66 1.77 -6.47 -20.02
CA ALA A 66 3.10 -7.05 -20.02
C ALA A 66 4.03 -6.19 -20.90
N ILE A 67 5.30 -6.10 -20.50
CA ILE A 67 6.35 -5.44 -21.27
C ILE A 67 6.83 -6.42 -22.36
N ASP A 68 7.01 -5.93 -23.58
CA ASP A 68 7.51 -6.74 -24.70
C ASP A 68 9.00 -7.04 -24.54
N GLU A 69 9.45 -8.21 -25.00
CA GLU A 69 10.86 -8.63 -24.90
C GLU A 69 11.84 -7.65 -25.58
N SER A 70 11.38 -6.94 -26.63
CA SER A 70 12.16 -5.92 -27.33
C SER A 70 12.42 -4.67 -26.50
N GLU A 71 11.51 -4.32 -25.58
CA GLU A 71 11.56 -3.12 -24.75
C GLU A 71 12.41 -3.31 -23.48
N GLN A 72 12.83 -4.56 -23.20
CA GLN A 72 13.66 -4.86 -22.03
C GLN A 72 15.06 -4.23 -22.10
N ASN A 73 15.51 -3.83 -23.29
CA ASN A 73 16.79 -3.15 -23.49
C ASN A 73 16.72 -1.63 -23.25
N GLU A 74 15.54 -1.09 -22.97
CA GLU A 74 15.38 0.33 -22.63
C GLU A 74 15.70 0.63 -21.16
N SER A 75 15.79 1.92 -20.82
CA SER A 75 15.99 2.37 -19.44
C SER A 75 14.72 2.11 -18.61
N LEU A 76 14.58 0.90 -18.09
CA LEU A 76 13.45 0.49 -17.24
C LEU A 76 13.58 1.05 -15.82
N TYR A 77 12.47 1.58 -15.31
CA TYR A 77 12.36 1.96 -13.91
C TYR A 77 11.41 1.00 -13.18
N HIS A 78 11.95 0.24 -12.24
CA HIS A 78 11.17 -0.73 -11.46
C HIS A 78 10.62 -0.09 -10.18
N LEU A 79 9.30 -0.16 -10.02
CA LEU A 79 8.61 0.21 -8.79
C LEU A 79 8.40 -1.03 -7.92
N PRO A 80 9.06 -1.13 -6.75
CA PRO A 80 8.76 -2.19 -5.80
C PRO A 80 7.33 -2.01 -5.29
N HIS A 81 6.56 -3.09 -5.29
CA HIS A 81 5.16 -3.09 -4.87
C HIS A 81 4.91 -4.16 -3.80
N TYR A 82 3.93 -3.92 -2.95
CA TYR A 82 3.55 -4.78 -1.85
C TYR A 82 2.03 -4.94 -1.78
N ALA A 83 1.57 -6.16 -1.53
CA ALA A 83 0.17 -6.43 -1.26
C ALA A 83 -0.18 -6.00 0.18
N VAL A 84 -1.31 -5.33 0.33
CA VAL A 84 -1.87 -4.91 1.62
C VAL A 84 -3.26 -5.52 1.73
N PHE A 85 -3.45 -6.37 2.73
CA PHE A 85 -4.71 -7.06 3.00
C PHE A 85 -5.49 -6.32 4.09
N LYS A 86 -6.80 -6.19 3.90
CA LYS A 86 -7.73 -5.60 4.86
C LYS A 86 -9.02 -6.43 4.87
N ASP A 87 -9.05 -7.45 5.71
CA ASP A 87 -10.18 -8.38 5.78
C ASP A 87 -11.49 -7.70 6.24
N THR A 88 -11.39 -6.56 6.94
CA THR A 88 -12.54 -5.77 7.39
C THR A 88 -13.12 -4.84 6.31
N SER A 89 -12.47 -4.74 5.15
CA SER A 89 -12.91 -3.85 4.07
C SER A 89 -14.10 -4.44 3.30
N ALA A 90 -15.21 -3.70 3.26
CA ALA A 90 -16.42 -4.13 2.54
C ALA A 90 -16.25 -4.14 1.01
N THR A 91 -15.39 -3.26 0.47
CA THR A 91 -15.29 -3.02 -0.99
C THR A 91 -14.02 -3.60 -1.61
N THR A 92 -12.92 -3.71 -0.88
CA THR A 92 -11.66 -4.24 -1.42
C THR A 92 -10.83 -4.88 -0.32
N LYS A 93 -10.80 -6.22 -0.31
CA LYS A 93 -10.06 -7.02 0.68
C LYS A 93 -8.54 -6.97 0.50
N MET A 94 -8.06 -6.59 -0.68
CA MET A 94 -6.63 -6.48 -0.97
C MET A 94 -6.33 -5.35 -1.96
N GLY A 95 -5.29 -4.56 -1.67
CA GLY A 95 -4.72 -3.55 -2.58
C GLY A 95 -3.22 -3.70 -2.76
N VAL A 96 -2.66 -3.04 -3.77
CA VAL A 96 -1.22 -3.00 -4.04
C VAL A 96 -0.70 -1.59 -3.82
N VAL A 97 0.39 -1.46 -3.06
CA VAL A 97 1.05 -0.18 -2.75
C VAL A 97 2.48 -0.22 -3.26
N SER A 98 2.90 0.83 -3.96
CA SER A 98 4.29 0.99 -4.38
C SER A 98 5.13 1.66 -3.29
N SER A 99 6.43 1.39 -3.33
CA SER A 99 7.40 1.95 -2.38
C SER A 99 8.55 2.61 -3.11
N LYS A 100 9.32 3.40 -2.35
CA LYS A 100 10.53 4.04 -2.85
C LYS A 100 11.61 2.97 -3.18
N PRO A 101 12.17 2.98 -4.40
CA PRO A 101 13.28 2.08 -4.75
C PRO A 101 14.54 2.32 -3.92
N ASP A 102 15.42 1.33 -3.85
CA ASP A 102 16.69 1.43 -3.12
C ASP A 102 17.67 2.46 -3.74
N ASP A 103 17.45 2.86 -5.01
CA ASP A 103 18.22 3.90 -5.74
C ASP A 103 17.84 5.35 -5.38
N GLY A 104 16.94 5.54 -4.42
CA GLY A 104 16.83 6.81 -3.69
C GLY A 104 15.97 7.90 -4.33
N LEU A 105 15.54 7.80 -5.59
CA LEU A 105 14.51 8.66 -6.18
C LEU A 105 13.17 7.91 -6.23
N SER A 106 12.14 8.49 -5.63
CA SER A 106 10.76 7.99 -5.74
C SER A 106 10.06 8.63 -6.93
N LEU A 107 9.08 7.95 -7.52
CA LEU A 107 8.26 8.51 -8.60
C LEU A 107 7.67 9.88 -8.20
N ASN A 108 7.10 9.98 -6.99
CA ASN A 108 6.51 11.21 -6.48
C ASN A 108 7.51 12.36 -6.26
N SER A 109 8.82 12.08 -6.19
CA SER A 109 9.84 13.14 -6.07
C SER A 109 10.29 13.69 -7.42
N VAL A 110 9.94 13.01 -8.52
CA VAL A 110 10.32 13.41 -9.89
C VAL A 110 9.11 14.02 -10.62
N LEU A 111 7.91 13.53 -10.34
CA LEU A 111 6.68 14.05 -10.94
C LEU A 111 6.38 15.48 -10.47
N GLN A 112 6.05 16.36 -11.41
CA GLN A 112 5.60 17.71 -11.10
C GLN A 112 4.19 17.67 -10.50
N THR A 113 4.01 18.29 -9.33
CA THR A 113 2.69 18.43 -8.73
C THR A 113 1.88 19.45 -9.52
N GLY A 114 0.72 19.03 -10.04
CA GLY A 114 -0.23 19.92 -10.70
C GLY A 114 -0.94 20.84 -9.70
N PRO A 115 -1.64 21.88 -10.18
CA PRO A 115 -2.49 22.71 -9.32
C PRO A 115 -3.62 21.88 -8.70
N VAL A 116 -4.09 22.28 -7.52
CA VAL A 116 -5.25 21.66 -6.87
C VAL A 116 -6.50 22.02 -7.66
N ILE A 117 -7.14 21.01 -8.29
CA ILE A 117 -8.37 21.18 -9.08
C ILE A 117 -9.62 21.02 -8.21
N GLN A 118 -9.53 20.27 -7.11
CA GLN A 118 -10.67 19.95 -6.25
C GLN A 118 -11.04 21.14 -5.35
N ASP A 119 -12.34 21.42 -5.25
CA ASP A 119 -12.87 22.36 -4.27
C ASP A 119 -12.54 21.88 -2.85
N ASP A 120 -12.34 22.84 -1.94
CA ASP A 120 -12.13 22.55 -0.54
C ASP A 120 -13.35 21.82 0.09
N ILE A 121 -13.06 20.84 0.96
CA ILE A 121 -14.06 19.99 1.59
C ILE A 121 -15.09 20.79 2.39
N PHE A 122 -14.69 21.89 3.04
CA PHE A 122 -15.61 22.74 3.80
C PHE A 122 -16.59 23.44 2.88
N SER A 123 -16.12 23.91 1.72
CA SER A 123 -16.96 24.52 0.69
C SER A 123 -17.96 23.53 0.09
N ILE A 124 -17.56 22.27 -0.10
CA ILE A 124 -18.45 21.18 -0.53
C ILE A 124 -19.52 20.93 0.54
N MET A 125 -19.14 20.80 1.80
CA MET A 125 -20.06 20.54 2.92
C MET A 125 -21.07 21.67 3.13
N LEU A 126 -20.65 22.94 2.99
CA LEU A 126 -21.55 24.08 3.13
C LEU A 126 -22.63 24.08 2.03
N ARG A 127 -22.25 23.79 0.77
CA ARG A 127 -23.20 23.66 -0.34
C ARG A 127 -24.18 22.50 -0.15
N PHE A 128 -23.73 21.36 0.40
CA PHE A 128 -24.66 20.28 0.72
C PHE A 128 -25.73 20.69 1.72
N ARG A 129 -25.42 21.55 2.69
CA ARG A 129 -26.38 22.03 3.69
C ARG A 129 -27.45 22.98 3.13
N THR A 130 -27.25 23.57 1.95
CA THR A 130 -28.27 24.46 1.35
C THR A 130 -29.40 23.70 0.66
N HIS A 131 -29.26 22.39 0.46
CA HIS A 131 -30.25 21.56 -0.23
C HIS A 131 -31.10 20.78 0.78
N LEU A 132 -32.41 20.72 0.54
CA LEU A 132 -33.35 20.00 1.40
C LEU A 132 -33.12 18.48 1.40
N ILE A 133 -32.66 17.95 0.26
CA ILE A 133 -32.41 16.52 0.03
C ILE A 133 -31.09 16.41 -0.74
N VAL A 134 -30.22 15.49 -0.29
CA VAL A 134 -28.93 15.20 -0.91
C VAL A 134 -28.76 13.69 -1.02
N SER A 135 -28.15 13.24 -2.12
CA SER A 135 -27.74 11.84 -2.33
C SER A 135 -26.22 11.74 -2.35
N THR A 136 -25.69 10.70 -1.71
CA THR A 136 -24.26 10.38 -1.69
C THR A 136 -24.05 8.99 -2.29
N ALA A 137 -23.01 8.82 -3.08
CA ALA A 137 -22.60 7.54 -3.63
C ALA A 137 -21.08 7.40 -3.57
N ASP A 138 -20.59 6.18 -3.37
CA ASP A 138 -19.17 5.86 -3.44
C ASP A 138 -18.83 5.28 -4.82
N ILE A 139 -17.79 5.82 -5.48
CA ILE A 139 -17.33 5.37 -6.79
C ILE A 139 -16.16 4.42 -6.58
N THR A 140 -16.43 3.13 -6.73
CA THR A 140 -15.38 2.11 -6.67
C THR A 140 -14.37 2.31 -7.78
N LYS A 141 -13.06 2.25 -7.45
CA LYS A 141 -11.94 2.35 -8.42
C LYS A 141 -11.93 3.65 -9.24
N MET A 142 -12.40 4.77 -8.68
CA MET A 142 -12.48 6.08 -9.35
C MET A 142 -11.22 6.48 -10.14
N TYR A 143 -10.03 6.27 -9.58
CA TYR A 143 -8.76 6.66 -10.21
C TYR A 143 -8.33 5.79 -11.41
N ARG A 144 -9.10 4.74 -11.74
CA ARG A 144 -8.80 3.83 -12.85
C ARG A 144 -9.63 4.13 -14.11
N CYS A 145 -10.52 5.11 -14.05
CA CYS A 145 -11.43 5.49 -15.13
C CYS A 145 -10.91 6.66 -15.99
N ILE A 146 -9.59 6.88 -15.99
CA ILE A 146 -8.93 8.00 -16.70
C ILE A 146 -8.32 7.47 -17.99
#